data_AF-A0A6C0LDM1-F1
#
_entry.id   AF-A0A6C0LDM1-F1
#
_cell.length_a   1.000
_cell.length_b   1.000
_cell.length_c   1.000
_cell.angle_alpha   90.00
_cell.angle_beta   90.00
_cell.angle_gamma   90.00
#
_symmetry.space_group_name_H-M   'P 1'
#
loop_
_entity.id
_entity.type
_entity.pdbx_description
1 polymer ?
#
loop_
_entity_poly.entity_id
_entity_poly.type
_entity_poly.pdbx_seq_one_letter_code
_entity_poly.pdbx_strand_id
1 'polypeptide(L)' 'MQSEAKEEKPVEALVAEYLTSMNEKEKIAYLIAKDHLGTSFNIVKSIGYLEWLSKR' A
#
# COMPACT_ATOMS: atom_id res chain seq x y z
N MET A 1 -22.72 -24.19 -8.80
CA MET A 1 -21.60 -23.33 -9.22
C MET A 1 -21.81 -21.99 -8.54
N GLN A 2 -21.23 -21.80 -7.35
CA GLN A 2 -21.27 -20.49 -6.70
C GLN A 2 -20.11 -19.67 -7.26
N SER A 3 -20.51 -18.81 -8.18
CA SER A 3 -20.07 -17.45 -8.50
C SER A 3 -18.77 -16.96 -7.84
N GLU A 4 -17.87 -16.47 -8.68
CA GLU A 4 -16.54 -15.96 -8.36
C GLU A 4 -16.46 -15.12 -7.06
N ALA A 5 -15.65 -15.60 -6.12
CA ALA A 5 -15.08 -14.76 -5.07
C ALA A 5 -14.09 -13.78 -5.72
N LYS A 6 -14.57 -12.59 -6.11
CA LYS A 6 -13.69 -11.43 -6.24
C LYS A 6 -13.17 -11.14 -4.84
N GLU A 7 -11.96 -11.57 -4.58
CA GLU A 7 -11.26 -11.41 -3.30
C GLU A 7 -10.94 -9.93 -3.11
N GLU A 8 -11.92 -9.14 -2.66
CA GLU A 8 -11.73 -7.75 -2.23
C GLU A 8 -10.97 -7.77 -0.91
N LYS A 9 -9.66 -8.05 -0.97
CA LYS A 9 -8.79 -7.97 0.21
C LYS A 9 -8.98 -6.59 0.84
N PRO A 10 -9.22 -6.51 2.16
CA PRO A 10 -9.39 -5.24 2.83
C PRO A 10 -8.15 -4.39 2.57
N VAL A 11 -8.36 -3.10 2.30
CA VAL A 11 -7.31 -2.14 1.97
C VAL A 11 -6.17 -2.18 2.98
N GLU A 12 -6.50 -2.40 4.25
CA GLU A 12 -5.56 -2.55 5.36
C GLU A 12 -4.60 -3.74 5.17
N ALA A 13 -5.09 -4.88 4.67
CA ALA A 13 -4.28 -6.06 4.41
C ALA A 13 -3.34 -5.85 3.22
N LEU A 14 -3.81 -5.17 2.16
CA LEU A 14 -2.98 -4.83 1.01
C LEU A 14 -1.87 -3.84 1.39
N VAL A 15 -2.17 -2.86 2.24
CA VAL A 15 -1.18 -1.95 2.81
C VAL A 15 -0.15 -2.71 3.63
N ALA A 16 -0.57 -3.67 4.46
CA ALA A 16 0.36 -4.50 5.23
C ALA A 16 1.26 -5.36 4.33
N GLU A 17 0.71 -5.96 3.26
CA GLU A 17 1.49 -6.67 2.24
C GLU A 17 2.49 -5.74 1.56
N TYR A 18 2.05 -4.55 1.14
CA TYR A 18 2.91 -3.55 0.51
C TYR A 18 4.06 -3.12 1.44
N LEU A 19 3.75 -2.79 2.70
CA LEU A 19 4.75 -2.45 3.73
C LEU A 19 5.74 -3.60 4.02
N THR A 20 5.28 -4.85 3.90
CA THR A 20 6.13 -6.04 4.02
C THR A 20 7.02 -6.24 2.80
N SER A 21 6.48 -5.96 1.62
CA SER A 21 7.20 -6.05 0.35
C SER A 21 8.17 -4.89 0.10
N MET A 22 8.08 -3.81 0.88
CA MET A 22 8.99 -2.66 0.81
C MET A 22 10.41 -2.99 1.28
N ASN A 23 11.39 -2.51 0.53
CA ASN A 23 12.79 -2.50 0.95
C ASN A 23 13.08 -1.38 1.97
N GLU A 24 14.25 -1.42 2.63
CA GLU A 24 14.66 -0.39 3.61
C GLU A 24 14.57 1.04 3.05
N LYS A 25 14.98 1.25 1.78
CA LYS A 25 14.87 2.56 1.11
C LYS A 25 13.43 3.04 0.99
N GLU A 26 12.50 2.13 0.65
CA GLU A 26 11.08 2.47 0.52
C GLU A 26 10.46 2.73 1.88
N LYS A 27 10.84 1.98 2.92
CA LYS A 27 10.42 2.25 4.30
C LYS A 27 10.89 3.63 4.77
N ILE A 28 12.13 4.02 4.46
CA ILE A 28 12.64 5.36 4.79
C ILE A 28 11.85 6.43 4.04
N ALA A 29 11.63 6.27 2.73
CA ALA A 29 10.83 7.22 1.95
C ALA A 29 9.38 7.33 2.47
N TYR A 30 8.78 6.19 2.82
CA TYR A 30 7.45 6.12 3.45
C TYR A 30 7.42 6.86 4.79
N LEU A 31 8.43 6.66 5.65
CA LEU A 31 8.52 7.34 6.94
C LEU A 31 8.69 8.85 6.76
N ILE A 32 9.54 9.30 5.83
CA ILE A 32 9.72 10.72 5.52
C ILE A 32 8.41 11.32 5.01
N ALA A 33 7.73 10.65 4.07
CA ALA A 33 6.45 11.13 3.54
C ALA A 33 5.36 11.16 4.62
N LYS A 34 5.31 10.14 5.50
CA LYS A 34 4.39 10.08 6.62
C LYS A 34 4.67 11.16 7.66
N ASP A 35 5.93 11.45 7.94
CA ASP A 35 6.35 12.51 8.86
C ASP A 35 6.00 13.90 8.29
N HIS A 36 6.32 14.14 7.00
CA HIS A 36 6.01 15.39 6.32
C HIS A 36 4.51 15.64 6.12
N LEU A 37 3.72 14.62 5.74
CA LEU A 37 2.29 14.78 5.50
C LEU A 37 1.44 14.54 6.75
N GLY A 38 2.00 13.92 7.79
CA GLY A 38 1.32 13.63 9.05
C GLY A 38 -0.04 12.95 8.86
N THR A 39 -1.09 13.60 9.33
CA THR A 39 -2.49 13.12 9.24
C THR A 39 -3.07 13.16 7.83
N SER A 40 -2.47 13.94 6.92
CA SER A 40 -2.89 14.01 5.52
C SER A 40 -2.24 12.92 4.66
N PHE A 41 -1.32 12.14 5.23
CA PHE A 41 -0.66 11.08 4.51
C PHE A 41 -1.63 9.94 4.20
N ASN A 42 -1.73 9.58 2.93
CA ASN A 42 -2.57 8.48 2.48
C ASN A 42 -1.75 7.53 1.59
N ILE A 43 -1.34 6.39 2.16
CA ILE A 43 -0.54 5.39 1.45
C ILE A 43 -1.29 4.80 0.27
N VAL A 44 -2.61 4.63 0.36
CA VAL A 44 -3.40 3.96 -0.68
C VAL A 44 -3.62 4.85 -1.91
N LYS A 45 -3.44 6.15 -1.74
CA LYS A 45 -3.38 7.15 -2.82
C LYS A 45 -1.95 7.49 -3.24
N SER A 46 -0.94 6.87 -2.63
CA SER A 46 0.45 7.13 -2.98
C SER A 46 0.79 6.45 -4.30
N ILE A 47 1.63 7.11 -5.11
CA ILE A 47 2.09 6.59 -6.40
C ILE A 47 2.75 5.22 -6.22
N GLY A 48 3.57 5.05 -5.19
CA GLY A 48 4.24 3.78 -4.91
C GLY A 48 3.29 2.61 -4.67
N TYR A 49 2.19 2.83 -3.95
CA TYR A 49 1.18 1.80 -3.71
C TYR A 49 0.38 1.46 -4.96
N LEU A 50 0.01 2.48 -5.77
CA LEU A 50 -0.69 2.28 -7.04
C LEU A 50 0.17 1.52 -8.05
N GLU A 51 1.44 1.89 -8.16
CA GLU A 51 2.44 1.20 -8.99
C GLU A 51 2.63 -0.24 -8.54
N TRP A 52 2.69 -0.49 -7.23
CA TRP A 52 2.80 -1.84 -6.67
C TRP A 52 1.55 -2.69 -6.98
N LEU A 53 0.36 -2.12 -6.80
CA LEU A 53 -0.90 -2.77 -7.18
C LEU A 53 -0.96 -3.09 -8.68
N SER A 54 -0.37 -2.24 -9.53
CA SER A 54 -0.33 -2.46 -10.98
C SER A 54 0.74 -3.48 -11.40
N LYS A 55 1.73 -3.78 -10.56
CA LYS A 55 2.79 -4.77 -10.82
C LYS A 55 2.50 -6.17 -10.26
N ARG A 56 1.51 -6.27 -9.37
CA ARG A 56 0.98 -7.54 -8.90
C ARG A 56 0.24 -8.28 -10.03
#